data_AF-A0A6A3GAX2-F1
#
_entry.id   AF-A0A6A3GAX2-F1
#
_cell.length_a   1.000
_cell.length_b   1.000
_cell.length_c   1.000
_cell.angle_alpha   90.00
_cell.angle_beta   90.00
_cell.angle_gamma   90.00
#
_symmetry.space_group_name_H-M   'P 1'
#
loop_
_entity.id
_entity.type
_entity.pdbx_description
1 polymer ?
#
loop_
_entity_poly.entity_id
_entity_poly.type
_entity_poly.pdbx_seq_one_letter_code
_entity_poly.pdbx_strand_id
1 'polypeptide(L)'
;MGKYVKHRLPPAMHFIADAGYALRSYMMTPFAHEQRSNAVINKFNKAHSRTRMPVEMAFGALKGRFQILRRELDMNSDVEDGKVIASCFVLHNFALTYERNSLEELATLVRGEVANSMQDEMLLHDDNADEANVAPRQVDEDAEAELQVGKQIRNAIVSKLVNSVTV
;
A
#
# COMPACT_ATOMS: atom_id res chain seq x y z
N MET A 1 -7.67 10.25 14.97
CA MET A 1 -6.70 9.15 15.23
C MET A 1 -5.26 9.41 14.73
N GLY A 2 -4.99 10.25 13.71
CA GLY A 2 -3.66 10.37 13.10
C GLY A 2 -2.56 11.11 13.91
N LYS A 3 -2.90 11.93 14.90
CA LYS A 3 -1.92 12.75 15.65
C LYS A 3 -0.92 11.91 16.48
N TYR A 4 -1.29 10.69 16.87
CA TYR A 4 -0.47 9.81 17.72
C TYR A 4 0.48 8.89 16.95
N VAL A 5 0.55 8.95 15.62
CA VAL A 5 1.40 8.03 14.86
C VAL A 5 2.74 8.68 14.47
N LYS A 6 2.80 10.02 14.41
CA LYS A 6 4.00 10.79 14.07
C LYS A 6 5.21 10.43 14.95
N HIS A 7 5.01 10.26 16.26
CA HIS A 7 6.08 9.95 17.21
C HIS A 7 6.58 8.50 17.14
N ARG A 8 5.93 7.63 16.36
CA ARG A 8 6.32 6.22 16.19
C ARG A 8 7.18 5.99 14.94
N LEU A 9 7.31 7.00 14.08
CA LEU A 9 8.17 6.92 12.91
C LEU A 9 9.62 7.22 13.31
N PRO A 10 10.58 6.39 12.87
CA PRO A 10 11.98 6.77 12.95
C PRO A 10 12.25 8.09 12.21
N PRO A 11 13.31 8.83 12.59
CA PRO A 11 13.69 10.05 11.90
C PRO A 11 13.85 9.82 10.39
N ALA A 12 13.41 10.80 9.58
CA ALA A 12 13.42 10.78 8.12
C ALA A 12 12.55 9.68 7.45
N MET A 13 11.73 8.95 8.20
CA MET A 13 10.73 8.03 7.65
C MET A 13 9.36 8.67 7.55
N HIS A 14 8.57 8.21 6.58
CA HIS A 14 7.24 8.72 6.29
C HIS A 14 6.30 7.55 6.02
N PHE A 15 5.03 7.70 6.39
CA PHE A 15 3.99 6.79 5.92
C PHE A 15 3.71 7.03 4.44
N ILE A 16 3.45 5.95 3.72
CA ILE A 16 2.92 5.98 2.35
C ILE A 16 1.42 5.80 2.45
N ALA A 17 0.67 6.81 2.03
CA ALA A 17 -0.78 6.83 2.12
C ALA A 17 -1.43 7.00 0.74
N ASP A 18 -2.74 6.75 0.70
CA ASP A 18 -3.56 6.93 -0.49
C ASP A 18 -3.84 8.41 -0.79
N ALA A 19 -4.30 8.71 -2.00
CA ALA A 19 -4.77 10.02 -2.43
C ALA A 19 -5.91 10.56 -1.56
N GLY A 20 -6.71 9.67 -0.95
CA GLY A 20 -7.77 10.04 0.00
C GLY A 20 -7.27 10.55 1.36
N TYR A 21 -5.97 10.44 1.64
CA TYR A 21 -5.38 10.99 2.85
C TYR A 21 -4.79 12.38 2.61
N ALA A 22 -4.75 13.19 3.66
CA ALA A 22 -4.10 14.50 3.59
C ALA A 22 -2.56 14.34 3.57
N LEU A 23 -1.90 15.08 2.69
CA LEU A 23 -0.45 15.22 2.74
C LEU A 23 -0.03 15.92 4.04
N ARG A 24 0.97 15.37 4.73
CA ARG A 24 1.51 15.88 6.00
C ARG A 24 3.02 15.74 6.04
N SER A 25 3.67 16.34 7.04
CA SER A 25 5.13 16.19 7.24
C SER A 25 5.58 14.73 7.42
N TYR A 26 4.70 13.85 7.89
CA TYR A 26 4.98 12.45 8.20
C TYR A 26 4.24 11.45 7.28
N MET A 27 3.46 11.94 6.31
CA MET A 27 2.58 11.14 5.46
C MET A 27 2.66 11.63 4.03
N MET A 28 3.20 10.78 3.15
CA MET A 28 3.32 11.04 1.72
C MET A 28 2.11 10.49 0.99
N THR A 29 1.58 11.28 0.06
CA THR A 29 0.45 10.95 -0.80
C THR A 29 0.83 11.24 -2.26
N PRO A 30 0.22 10.55 -3.24
CA PRO A 30 0.53 10.78 -4.64
C PRO A 30 0.16 12.21 -5.06
N PHE A 31 0.76 12.69 -6.14
CA PHE A 31 0.30 13.90 -6.80
C PHE A 31 -1.03 13.65 -7.50
N ALA A 32 -1.89 14.67 -7.51
CA ALA A 32 -3.20 14.62 -8.15
C ALA A 32 -3.08 14.43 -9.66
N HIS A 33 -4.17 14.00 -10.31
CA HIS A 33 -4.17 13.63 -11.72
C HIS A 33 -3.77 14.81 -12.63
N GLU A 34 -4.18 16.03 -12.27
CA GLU A 34 -3.93 17.27 -13.01
C GLU A 34 -2.43 17.60 -13.10
N GLN A 35 -1.60 17.02 -12.23
CA GLN A 35 -0.15 17.27 -12.16
C GLN A 35 0.68 16.22 -12.92
N ARG A 36 0.03 15.25 -13.57
CA ARG A 36 0.68 14.13 -14.29
C ARG A 36 1.30 14.52 -15.64
N SER A 37 1.16 15.77 -16.10
CA SER A 37 1.87 16.25 -17.30
C SER A 37 3.40 16.32 -17.11
N ASN A 38 3.88 16.30 -15.86
CA ASN A 38 5.31 16.30 -15.54
C ASN A 38 5.85 14.87 -15.40
N ALA A 39 6.82 14.50 -16.25
CA ALA A 39 7.43 13.16 -16.29
C ALA A 39 8.06 12.72 -14.95
N VAL A 40 8.63 13.66 -14.18
CA VAL A 40 9.26 13.39 -12.89
C VAL A 40 8.21 13.09 -11.83
N ILE A 41 7.09 13.83 -11.86
CA ILE A 41 5.92 13.56 -11.02
C ILE A 41 5.35 12.18 -11.33
N ASN A 42 5.28 11.79 -12.61
CA ASN A 42 4.87 10.44 -12.99
C ASN A 42 5.82 9.36 -12.46
N LYS A 43 7.14 9.60 -12.49
CA LYS A 43 8.12 8.67 -11.89
C LYS A 43 7.89 8.53 -10.38
N PHE A 44 7.65 9.63 -9.67
CA PHE A 44 7.28 9.60 -8.25
C PHE A 44 5.99 8.81 -8.02
N ASN A 45 4.89 9.14 -8.72
CA ASN A 45 3.61 8.44 -8.57
C ASN A 45 3.72 6.94 -8.90
N LYS A 46 4.52 6.57 -9.91
CA LYS A 46 4.79 5.16 -10.24
C LYS A 46 5.52 4.45 -9.10
N ALA A 47 6.54 5.06 -8.51
CA ALA A 47 7.24 4.49 -7.35
C ALA A 47 6.32 4.40 -6.12
N HIS A 48 5.48 5.42 -5.90
CA HIS A 48 4.47 5.47 -4.84
C HIS A 48 3.47 4.33 -4.97
N SER A 49 2.88 4.13 -6.15
CA SER A 49 1.97 3.01 -6.43
C SER A 49 2.65 1.65 -6.26
N ARG A 50 3.89 1.47 -6.78
CA ARG A 50 4.64 0.22 -6.61
C ARG A 50 4.87 -0.14 -5.15
N THR A 51 5.11 0.86 -4.29
CA THR A 51 5.32 0.65 -2.85
C THR A 51 4.04 0.19 -2.15
N ARG A 52 2.88 0.62 -2.63
CA ARG A 52 1.57 0.23 -2.08
C ARG A 52 1.07 -1.13 -2.56
N MET A 53 1.49 -1.54 -3.76
CA MET A 53 1.03 -2.77 -4.41
C MET A 53 1.04 -4.01 -3.50
N PRO A 54 2.09 -4.32 -2.71
CA PRO A 54 2.09 -5.51 -1.87
C PRO A 54 1.00 -5.49 -0.80
N VAL A 55 0.70 -4.32 -0.23
CA VAL A 55 -0.33 -4.14 0.80
C VAL A 55 -1.72 -4.30 0.17
N GLU A 56 -1.93 -3.71 -1.00
CA GLU A 56 -3.19 -3.82 -1.76
C GLU A 56 -3.46 -5.27 -2.18
N MET A 57 -2.44 -5.98 -2.67
CA MET A 57 -2.53 -7.40 -3.01
C MET A 57 -2.85 -8.24 -1.77
N ALA A 58 -2.21 -7.98 -0.63
CA ALA A 58 -2.48 -8.70 0.62
C ALA A 58 -3.93 -8.53 1.07
N PHE A 59 -4.47 -7.29 1.06
CA PHE A 59 -5.88 -7.06 1.39
C PHE A 59 -6.83 -7.62 0.33
N GLY A 60 -6.46 -7.60 -0.95
CA GLY A 60 -7.21 -8.22 -2.04
C GLY A 60 -7.34 -9.73 -1.85
N ALA A 61 -6.23 -10.41 -1.54
CA ALA A 61 -6.21 -11.84 -1.25
C ALA A 61 -7.01 -12.17 0.02
N LEU A 62 -6.88 -11.36 1.08
CA LEU A 62 -7.66 -11.51 2.31
C LEU A 62 -9.18 -11.44 2.04
N LYS A 63 -9.64 -10.40 1.34
CA LYS A 63 -11.04 -10.22 0.98
C LYS A 63 -11.53 -11.27 -0.02
N GLY A 64 -10.64 -11.77 -0.88
CA GLY A 64 -10.91 -12.88 -1.79
C GLY A 64 -11.16 -14.19 -1.05
N ARG A 65 -10.37 -14.48 -0.02
CA ARG A 65 -10.54 -15.67 0.83
C ARG A 65 -11.75 -15.54 1.76
N PHE A 66 -11.95 -14.37 2.36
CA PHE A 66 -13.04 -14.09 3.31
C PHE A 66 -14.01 -13.07 2.73
N GLN A 67 -14.96 -13.55 1.92
CA GLN A 67 -15.98 -12.74 1.24
C GLN A 67 -16.82 -11.88 2.19
N ILE A 68 -16.92 -12.27 3.47
CA ILE A 68 -17.58 -11.48 4.51
C ILE A 68 -16.99 -10.07 4.66
N LEU A 69 -15.71 -9.88 4.34
CA LEU A 69 -15.02 -8.58 4.40
C LEU A 69 -15.25 -7.69 3.16
N ARG A 70 -16.02 -8.16 2.17
CA ARG A 70 -16.38 -7.36 0.98
C ARG A 70 -17.65 -6.53 1.19
N ARG A 71 -18.42 -6.84 2.22
CA ARG A 71 -19.60 -6.10 2.63
C ARG A 71 -19.36 -5.43 3.98
N GLU A 72 -20.20 -4.47 4.30
CA GLU A 72 -20.27 -3.91 5.64
C GLU A 72 -20.63 -5.04 6.63
N LEU A 73 -19.92 -5.05 7.77
CA LEU A 73 -20.26 -5.92 8.88
C LEU A 73 -21.34 -5.22 9.69
N ASP A 74 -22.32 -6.01 10.13
CA ASP A 74 -23.46 -5.55 10.92
C ASP A 74 -23.65 -6.53 12.07
N MET A 75 -22.61 -6.66 12.91
CA MET A 75 -22.67 -7.42 14.15
C MET A 75 -23.31 -6.56 15.25
N ASN A 76 -23.51 -7.11 16.45
CA ASN A 76 -24.21 -6.37 17.52
C ASN A 76 -23.37 -5.21 18.09
N SER A 77 -22.08 -5.12 17.74
CA SER A 77 -21.21 -4.00 18.12
C SER A 77 -19.93 -3.93 17.27
N ASP A 78 -19.31 -2.74 17.21
CA ASP A 78 -17.99 -2.51 16.59
C ASP A 78 -16.90 -3.46 17.12
N VAL A 79 -17.02 -3.90 18.39
CA VAL A 79 -16.08 -4.84 19.00
C VAL A 79 -16.22 -6.22 18.37
N GLU A 80 -17.44 -6.65 18.05
CA GLU A 80 -17.69 -7.91 17.37
C GLU A 80 -17.23 -7.85 15.91
N ASP A 81 -17.45 -6.74 15.21
CA ASP A 81 -16.90 -6.51 13.87
C ASP A 81 -15.37 -6.60 13.89
N GLY A 82 -14.74 -5.95 14.86
CA GLY A 82 -13.29 -6.02 15.07
C GLY A 82 -12.79 -7.45 15.30
N LYS A 83 -13.53 -8.28 16.04
CA LYS A 83 -13.20 -9.69 16.25
C LYS A 83 -13.33 -10.51 14.97
N VAL A 84 -14.37 -10.30 14.18
CA VAL A 84 -14.54 -10.96 12.88
C VAL A 84 -13.38 -10.61 11.95
N ILE A 85 -13.07 -9.32 11.84
CA ILE A 85 -11.94 -8.82 11.03
C ILE A 85 -10.64 -9.48 11.50
N ALA A 86 -10.32 -9.40 12.80
CA ALA A 86 -9.09 -9.99 13.36
C ALA A 86 -9.02 -11.51 13.11
N SER A 87 -10.13 -12.22 13.26
CA SER A 87 -10.21 -13.66 12.99
C SER A 87 -9.90 -13.99 11.54
N CYS A 88 -10.42 -13.21 10.58
CA CYS A 88 -10.08 -13.35 9.17
C CYS A 88 -8.58 -13.15 8.93
N PHE A 89 -7.93 -12.16 9.55
CA PHE A 89 -6.47 -11.99 9.43
C PHE A 89 -5.70 -13.19 9.98
N VAL A 90 -6.05 -13.66 11.17
CA VAL A 90 -5.39 -14.82 11.80
C VAL A 90 -5.53 -16.06 10.92
N LEU A 91 -6.75 -16.37 10.48
CA LEU A 91 -7.01 -17.52 9.63
C LEU A 91 -6.37 -17.39 8.24
N HIS A 92 -6.31 -16.17 7.68
CA HIS A 92 -5.61 -15.91 6.43
C HIS A 92 -4.12 -16.22 6.54
N ASN A 93 -3.47 -15.72 7.59
CA ASN A 93 -2.05 -15.93 7.81
C ASN A 93 -1.73 -17.39 8.12
N PHE A 94 -2.61 -18.06 8.86
CA PHE A 94 -2.50 -19.50 9.09
C PHE A 94 -2.56 -20.29 7.77
N ALA A 95 -3.55 -20.01 6.92
CA ALA A 95 -3.67 -20.64 5.61
C ALA A 95 -2.47 -20.36 4.70
N LEU A 96 -1.98 -19.10 4.64
CA LEU A 96 -0.78 -18.76 3.88
C LEU A 96 0.47 -19.52 4.38
N THR A 97 0.61 -19.69 5.69
CA THR A 97 1.74 -20.42 6.27
C THR A 97 1.69 -21.89 5.88
N TYR A 98 0.50 -22.50 5.94
CA TYR A 98 0.32 -23.90 5.54
C TYR A 98 0.54 -24.10 4.04
N GLU A 99 -0.07 -23.25 3.19
CA GLU A 99 0.12 -23.27 1.73
C GLU A 99 1.60 -23.11 1.36
N ARG A 100 2.29 -22.17 2.01
CA ARG A 100 3.73 -21.97 1.81
C ARG A 100 4.54 -23.20 2.21
N ASN A 101 4.26 -23.81 3.36
CA ASN A 101 4.98 -25.00 3.82
C ASN A 101 4.75 -26.18 2.87
N SER A 102 3.50 -26.41 2.44
CA SER A 102 3.18 -27.45 1.45
C SER A 102 3.87 -27.20 0.10
N LEU A 103 3.94 -25.95 -0.35
CA LEU A 103 4.69 -25.58 -1.55
C LEU A 103 6.20 -25.73 -1.37
N GLU A 104 6.76 -25.44 -0.20
CA GLU A 104 8.18 -25.64 0.10
C GLU A 104 8.54 -27.12 0.18
N GLU A 105 7.67 -27.97 0.73
CA GLU A 105 7.82 -29.43 0.71
C GLU A 105 7.79 -29.97 -0.72
N LEU A 106 6.80 -29.59 -1.52
CA LEU A 106 6.71 -29.97 -2.94
C LEU A 106 7.90 -29.43 -3.73
N ALA A 107 8.31 -28.18 -3.53
CA ALA A 107 9.46 -27.60 -4.20
C ALA A 107 10.77 -28.27 -3.77
N THR A 108 10.87 -28.82 -2.56
CA THR A 108 12.05 -29.59 -2.12
C THR A 108 12.10 -30.96 -2.78
N LEU A 109 10.94 -31.63 -2.92
CA LEU A 109 10.82 -32.86 -3.70
C LEU A 109 11.16 -32.61 -5.18
N VAL A 110 10.55 -31.59 -5.78
CA VAL A 110 10.80 -31.19 -7.17
C VAL A 110 12.23 -30.68 -7.36
N ARG A 111 12.85 -29.95 -6.43
CA ARG A 111 14.28 -29.57 -6.53
C ARG A 111 15.22 -30.78 -6.46
N GLY A 112 14.82 -31.85 -5.76
CA GLY A 112 15.49 -33.15 -5.86
C GLY A 112 15.42 -33.77 -7.27
N GLU A 113 14.40 -33.40 -8.06
CA GLU A 113 14.16 -33.86 -9.42
C GLU A 113 14.60 -32.83 -10.50
N VAL A 114 14.75 -31.55 -10.15
CA VAL A 114 14.99 -30.38 -11.01
C VAL A 114 16.33 -29.73 -10.66
N ALA A 115 17.39 -30.53 -10.66
CA ALA A 115 18.72 -30.08 -11.11
C ALA A 115 18.81 -30.08 -12.66
N ASN A 116 17.75 -30.55 -13.33
CA ASN A 116 17.59 -30.56 -14.77
C ASN A 116 16.48 -29.58 -15.19
N SER A 117 16.83 -28.70 -16.12
CA SER A 117 16.00 -27.74 -16.87
C SER A 117 15.80 -26.36 -16.23
N MET A 118 16.31 -25.39 -16.98
CA MET A 118 16.51 -23.97 -16.70
C MET A 118 15.31 -23.12 -17.14
N GLN A 119 15.19 -21.91 -16.53
CA GLN A 119 14.77 -20.61 -17.13
C GLN A 119 13.33 -20.52 -17.73
N ASP A 120 12.57 -19.41 -17.79
CA ASP A 120 12.82 -17.97 -17.71
C ASP A 120 11.48 -17.17 -17.57
N GLU A 121 11.60 -15.90 -17.18
CA GLU A 121 10.85 -14.67 -17.60
C GLU A 121 9.29 -14.46 -17.50
N MET A 122 8.92 -13.42 -16.71
CA MET A 122 8.08 -12.21 -16.95
C MET A 122 6.71 -12.24 -17.69
N LEU A 123 5.68 -11.56 -17.12
CA LEU A 123 4.79 -10.65 -17.89
C LEU A 123 4.02 -9.61 -17.04
N LEU A 124 3.95 -8.38 -17.58
CA LEU A 124 3.19 -7.22 -17.12
C LEU A 124 1.72 -7.33 -17.54
N HIS A 125 0.79 -6.96 -16.65
CA HIS A 125 -0.56 -6.56 -17.06
C HIS A 125 -0.92 -5.20 -16.44
N ASP A 126 -1.02 -4.24 -17.36
CA ASP A 126 -1.72 -2.96 -17.26
C ASP A 126 -3.22 -3.24 -17.44
N ASP A 127 -4.07 -2.67 -16.58
CA ASP A 127 -5.41 -2.21 -16.95
C ASP A 127 -6.11 -1.49 -15.77
N ASN A 128 -6.29 -0.18 -15.98
CA ASN A 128 -7.43 0.67 -15.68
C ASN A 128 -7.98 0.85 -14.24
N ALA A 129 -7.85 2.12 -13.85
CA ALA A 129 -8.68 2.97 -13.02
C ALA A 129 -10.10 2.48 -12.67
N ASP A 130 -10.41 2.52 -11.37
CA ASP A 130 -11.73 2.89 -10.91
C ASP A 130 -11.62 3.74 -9.64
N GLU A 131 -12.00 5.01 -9.75
CA GLU A 131 -12.03 5.99 -8.67
C GLU A 131 -13.37 5.88 -7.93
N ALA A 132 -13.33 5.40 -6.68
CA ALA A 132 -14.48 5.46 -5.77
C ALA A 132 -14.24 6.51 -4.67
N ASN A 133 -14.84 7.67 -4.93
CA ASN A 133 -15.34 8.72 -4.05
C ASN A 133 -15.33 8.43 -2.53
N VAL A 134 -14.62 9.26 -1.75
CA VAL A 134 -14.76 9.33 -0.28
C VAL A 134 -14.82 10.79 0.17
N ALA A 135 -15.86 11.11 0.92
CA ALA A 135 -16.24 12.45 1.35
C ALA A 135 -15.20 13.17 2.24
N PRO A 136 -15.13 14.52 2.23
CA PRO A 136 -14.19 15.26 3.06
C PRO A 136 -14.65 15.33 4.52
N ARG A 137 -13.75 15.01 5.46
CA ARG A 137 -13.96 15.21 6.91
C ARG A 137 -13.00 16.28 7.46
N GLN A 138 -13.64 17.33 7.99
CA GLN A 138 -13.23 18.47 8.83
C GLN A 138 -11.73 18.83 9.00
N VAL A 139 -11.46 20.11 8.75
CA VAL A 139 -10.15 20.77 8.74
C VAL A 139 -9.71 21.12 10.17
N ASP A 140 -8.62 20.50 10.62
CA ASP A 140 -7.85 20.86 11.84
C ASP A 140 -7.08 22.18 11.59
N GLU A 141 -7.05 23.10 12.55
CA GLU A 141 -6.46 24.46 12.41
C GLU A 141 -4.94 24.48 12.13
N ASP A 142 -4.21 23.39 12.38
CA ASP A 142 -2.79 23.22 12.05
C ASP A 142 -2.55 22.57 10.66
N ALA A 143 -3.62 22.25 9.93
CA ALA A 143 -3.54 21.46 8.71
C ALA A 143 -2.76 22.16 7.58
N GLU A 144 -2.80 23.49 7.50
CA GLU A 144 -2.14 24.25 6.44
C GLU A 144 -0.62 24.26 6.64
N ALA A 145 -0.14 24.44 7.87
CA ALA A 145 1.28 24.37 8.19
C ALA A 145 1.86 22.98 7.88
N GLU A 146 1.17 21.92 8.31
CA GLU A 146 1.57 20.54 8.03
C GLU A 146 1.49 20.17 6.54
N LEU A 147 0.48 20.71 5.83
CA LEU A 147 0.37 20.57 4.37
C LEU A 147 1.56 21.25 3.68
N GLN A 148 1.94 22.45 4.12
CA GLN A 148 3.04 23.21 3.52
C GLN A 148 4.38 22.49 3.72
N VAL A 149 4.65 21.97 4.92
CA VAL A 149 5.83 21.15 5.19
C VAL A 149 5.79 19.86 4.37
N GLY A 150 4.64 19.18 4.30
CA GLY A 150 4.48 17.98 3.47
C GLY A 150 4.77 18.23 1.99
N LYS A 151 4.30 19.37 1.43
CA LYS A 151 4.60 19.80 0.06
C LYS A 151 6.10 20.02 -0.13
N GLN A 152 6.76 20.70 0.80
CA GLN A 152 8.21 20.94 0.74
C GLN A 152 9.00 19.63 0.70
N ILE A 153 8.70 18.69 1.60
CA ILE A 153 9.34 17.37 1.65
C ILE A 153 9.11 16.59 0.36
N ARG A 154 7.86 16.49 -0.10
CA ARG A 154 7.53 15.76 -1.32
C ARG A 154 8.20 16.35 -2.55
N ASN A 155 8.23 17.68 -2.67
CA ASN A 155 8.91 18.36 -3.76
C ASN A 155 10.44 18.15 -3.70
N ALA A 156 11.03 18.09 -2.51
CA ALA A 156 12.45 17.76 -2.35
C ALA A 156 12.75 16.31 -2.80
N ILE A 157 11.85 15.35 -2.53
CA ILE A 157 11.97 13.98 -3.04
C ILE A 157 11.90 13.97 -4.58
N VAL A 158 10.93 14.67 -5.16
CA VAL A 158 10.79 14.79 -6.62
C VAL A 158 12.05 15.42 -7.23
N SER A 159 12.59 16.48 -6.64
CA SER A 159 13.83 17.12 -7.09
C SER A 159 15.02 16.16 -7.08
N LYS A 160 15.16 15.33 -6.04
CA LYS A 160 16.19 14.28 -6.00
C LYS A 160 16.01 13.24 -7.12
N LEU A 161 14.76 12.92 -7.48
CA LEU A 161 14.47 12.01 -8.60
C LEU A 161 14.88 12.60 -9.97
N VAL A 162 14.86 13.93 -10.13
CA VAL A 162 15.38 14.61 -11.34
C VAL A 162 16.89 14.38 -11.45
N ASN A 163 17.63 14.63 -10.37
CA ASN A 163 19.09 14.57 -10.36
C ASN A 163 19.66 13.14 -10.49
N SER A 164 18.83 12.12 -10.27
CA SER A 164 19.19 10.71 -10.48
C SER A 164 19.13 10.23 -11.93
N VAL A 165 18.68 11.09 -12.87
CA VAL A 165 18.51 10.76 -14.30
C VAL A 165 19.60 11.41 -15.18
N THR A 166 20.39 12.33 -14.62
CA THR A 166 21.39 13.15 -15.34
C THR A 166 22.84 12.64 -15.22
N VAL A 167 23.06 11.32 -15.11
CA VAL A 167 24.39 10.70 -15.15
C VAL A 167 24.42 9.62 -16.23
#